data_AF-A0A3M1PLZ7-F1
#
_entry.id   AF-A0A3M1PLZ7-F1
#
_cell.length_a   1.000
_cell.length_b   1.000
_cell.length_c   1.000
_cell.angle_alpha   90.00
_cell.angle_beta   90.00
_cell.angle_gamma   90.00
#
_symmetry.space_group_name_H-M   'P 1'
#
loop_
_entity.id
_entity.type
_entity.pdbx_description
1 polymer ?
#
loop_
_entity_poly.entity_id
_entity_poly.type
_entity_poly.pdbx_seq_one_letter_code
_entity_poly.pdbx_strand_id
1 'polypeptide(L)'
;LQKRGIEVLLDDRDERPGSKFKDADLIGIPLRVTVGARALAEGNLELQQRRSGERTLHPVAEMADVVCDRVKAELEAAGQA
;
A
#
# COMPACT_ATOMS: atom_id res chain seq x y z
N LEU A 1 8.34 7.82 0.38
CA LEU A 1 8.64 6.44 0.82
C LEU A 1 10.10 6.04 0.52
N GLN A 2 10.58 6.12 -0.73
CA GLN A 2 11.98 5.79 -1.08
C GLN A 2 13.04 6.50 -0.22
N LYS A 3 12.86 7.81 0.05
CA LYS A 3 13.75 8.59 0.93
C LYS A 3 13.83 8.05 2.38
N ARG A 4 12.88 7.20 2.79
CA ARG A 4 12.82 6.55 4.10
C ARG A 4 13.31 5.10 4.06
N GLY A 5 13.95 4.67 2.96
CA GLY A 5 14.52 3.33 2.79
C GLY A 5 13.49 2.24 2.45
N ILE A 6 12.27 2.62 2.08
CA ILE A 6 11.20 1.68 1.72
C ILE A 6 11.18 1.51 0.21
N GLU A 7 11.28 0.25 -0.23
CA GLU A 7 11.08 -0.12 -1.62
C GLU A 7 9.60 0.06 -2.01
N VAL A 8 9.37 0.67 -3.17
CA VAL A 8 8.02 0.96 -3.66
C VAL A 8 7.92 0.64 -5.14
N LEU A 9 6.79 0.07 -5.53
CA LEU A 9 6.39 -0.13 -6.91
C LEU A 9 5.19 0.76 -7.20
N LEU A 10 5.32 1.66 -8.18
CA LEU A 10 4.21 2.44 -8.70
C LEU A 10 3.65 1.73 -9.94
N ASP A 11 2.39 1.31 -9.89
CA ASP A 11 1.70 0.71 -11.04
C ASP A 11 0.81 1.74 -11.74
N ASP A 12 1.38 2.45 -12.69
CA ASP A 12 0.73 3.50 -13.50
C ASP A 12 0.23 3.00 -14.87
N ARG A 13 0.23 1.68 -15.12
CA ARG A 13 -0.22 1.08 -16.39
C ARG A 13 -1.66 1.46 -16.73
N ASP A 14 -1.99 1.61 -18.00
CA ASP A 14 -3.38 1.79 -18.46
C ASP A 14 -4.13 0.45 -18.50
N GLU A 15 -4.28 -0.15 -17.32
CA GLU A 15 -4.93 -1.44 -17.11
C GLU A 15 -6.04 -1.35 -16.06
N ARG A 16 -6.98 -2.30 -16.11
CA ARG A 16 -8.08 -2.38 -15.14
C ARG A 16 -7.51 -2.61 -13.72
N PRO A 17 -8.08 -1.95 -12.69
CA PRO A 17 -7.63 -2.11 -11.31
C PRO A 17 -7.56 -3.58 -10.86
N GLY A 18 -8.50 -4.42 -11.30
CA GLY A 18 -8.52 -5.85 -10.98
C GLY A 18 -7.29 -6.62 -11.49
N SER A 19 -6.77 -6.29 -12.68
CA SER A 19 -5.53 -6.90 -13.20
C SER A 19 -4.33 -6.50 -12.35
N LYS A 20 -4.21 -5.20 -12.06
CA LYS A 20 -3.14 -4.66 -11.21
C LYS A 20 -3.14 -5.26 -9.81
N PHE A 21 -4.31 -5.43 -9.22
CA PHE A 21 -4.45 -6.01 -7.88
C PHE A 21 -3.96 -7.45 -7.85
N LYS A 22 -4.36 -8.24 -8.86
CA LYS A 22 -3.89 -9.61 -9.01
C LYS A 22 -2.38 -9.66 -9.15
N ASP A 23 -1.79 -8.80 -9.97
CA ASP A 23 -0.34 -8.77 -10.18
C ASP A 23 0.41 -8.38 -8.89
N ALA A 24 -0.05 -7.36 -8.18
CA ALA A 24 0.51 -6.96 -6.89
C ALA A 24 0.46 -8.10 -5.85
N ASP A 25 -0.65 -8.86 -5.84
CA ASP A 25 -0.83 -9.99 -4.94
C ASP A 25 0.07 -11.18 -5.32
N LEU A 26 0.34 -11.38 -6.62
CA LEU A 26 1.26 -12.39 -7.16
C LEU A 26 2.73 -12.06 -6.88
N ILE A 27 3.12 -10.80 -7.02
CA ILE A 27 4.48 -10.32 -6.71
C ILE A 27 4.77 -10.48 -5.20
N GLY A 28 3.74 -10.49 -4.36
CA GLY A 28 3.87 -10.70 -2.92
C GLY A 28 4.10 -9.41 -2.13
N ILE A 29 3.69 -8.26 -2.68
CA ILE A 29 3.81 -6.97 -2.00
C ILE A 29 2.95 -7.01 -0.73
N PRO A 30 3.52 -6.75 0.47
CA PRO A 30 2.80 -6.90 1.74
C PRO A 30 1.70 -5.86 1.92
N LEU A 31 1.91 -4.65 1.39
CA LEU A 31 1.03 -3.50 1.52
C LEU A 31 0.75 -2.86 0.17
N ARG A 32 -0.52 -2.55 -0.09
CA ARG A 32 -0.97 -1.87 -1.31
C ARG A 32 -1.67 -0.57 -0.94
N VAL A 33 -1.23 0.54 -1.53
CA VAL A 33 -1.91 1.84 -1.42
C VAL A 33 -2.68 2.09 -2.70
N THR A 34 -3.98 2.31 -2.60
CA THR A 34 -4.86 2.60 -3.74
C THR A 34 -5.28 4.06 -3.71
N VAL A 35 -5.00 4.78 -4.81
CA VAL A 35 -5.45 6.15 -5.02
C VAL A 35 -6.71 6.14 -5.88
N GLY A 36 -7.88 6.12 -5.23
CA GLY A 36 -9.18 6.15 -5.89
C GLY A 36 -9.81 7.54 -5.86
N ALA A 37 -10.48 7.95 -6.94
CA ALA A 37 -11.10 9.28 -7.06
C ALA A 37 -12.05 9.62 -5.90
N ARG A 38 -12.82 8.64 -5.41
CA ARG A 38 -13.76 8.81 -4.30
C ARG A 38 -13.05 9.11 -2.98
N ALA A 39 -12.14 8.25 -2.56
CA ALA A 39 -11.40 8.44 -1.31
C ALA A 39 -10.55 9.72 -1.35
N LEU A 40 -9.95 10.02 -2.51
CA LEU A 40 -9.14 11.22 -2.70
C LEU A 40 -9.97 12.50 -2.60
N ALA A 41 -11.21 12.50 -3.08
CA ALA A 41 -12.13 13.64 -2.92
C ALA A 41 -12.45 13.93 -1.45
N GLU A 42 -12.37 12.91 -0.59
CA GLU A 42 -12.52 13.01 0.87
C GLU A 42 -11.18 13.25 1.59
N GLY A 43 -10.07 13.44 0.85
CA GLY A 43 -8.73 13.65 1.40
C GLY A 43 -8.04 12.39 1.91
N ASN A 44 -8.56 11.21 1.54
CA ASN A 44 -8.10 9.91 2.04
C ASN A 44 -7.48 9.04 0.93
N LEU A 45 -6.66 8.10 1.34
CA LEU A 45 -6.12 7.00 0.54
C LEU A 45 -6.44 5.67 1.20
N GLU A 46 -6.64 4.62 0.40
CA GLU A 46 -6.90 3.27 0.92
C GLU A 46 -5.58 2.50 1.05
N LEU A 47 -5.31 1.96 2.23
CA LEU A 47 -4.23 1.04 2.51
C LEU A 47 -4.80 -0.36 2.69
N GLN A 48 -4.29 -1.32 1.93
CA GLN A 48 -4.67 -2.72 2.06
C GLN A 48 -3.48 -3.58 2.48
N GLN A 49 -3.72 -4.45 3.45
CA GLN A 49 -2.78 -5.49 3.85
C GLN A 49 -3.07 -6.79 3.11
N ARG A 50 -2.05 -7.37 2.49
CA ARG A 50 -2.20 -8.61 1.71
C ARG A 50 -2.55 -9.82 2.58
N ARG A 51 -1.88 -9.97 3.75
CA ARG A 51 -2.02 -11.14 4.63
C ARG A 51 -3.41 -11.23 5.27
N SER A 52 -3.88 -10.12 5.85
CA SER A 52 -5.17 -10.07 6.55
C SER A 52 -6.34 -9.74 5.62
N GLY A 53 -6.06 -9.14 4.46
CA GLY A 53 -7.08 -8.58 3.57
C GLY A 53 -7.68 -7.26 4.08
N GLU A 54 -7.27 -6.80 5.26
CA GLU A 54 -7.77 -5.58 5.91
C GLU A 54 -7.53 -4.35 5.04
N ARG A 55 -8.54 -3.48 4.96
CA ARG A 55 -8.50 -2.21 4.25
C ARG A 55 -8.82 -1.08 5.21
N THR A 56 -7.95 -0.09 5.26
CA THR A 56 -8.11 1.10 6.09
C THR A 56 -7.99 2.35 5.24
N LEU A 57 -8.74 3.39 5.59
CA LEU A 57 -8.64 4.71 4.99
C LEU A 57 -7.82 5.60 5.89
N HIS A 58 -6.83 6.28 5.33
CA HIS A 58 -6.02 7.25 6.05
C HIS A 58 -5.92 8.55 5.25
N PRO A 59 -5.82 9.71 5.93
CA PRO A 59 -5.57 10.98 5.28
C PRO A 59 -4.32 10.93 4.41
N VAL A 60 -4.34 11.60 3.26
CA VAL A 60 -3.18 11.70 2.35
C VAL A 60 -1.93 12.18 3.11
N ALA A 61 -2.10 13.12 4.04
CA ALA A 61 -1.02 13.71 4.82
C ALA A 61 -0.31 12.69 5.73
N GLU A 62 -1.05 11.72 6.27
CA GLU A 62 -0.56 10.75 7.26
C GLU A 62 -0.15 9.42 6.62
N MET A 63 -0.62 9.14 5.41
CA MET A 63 -0.42 7.86 4.73
C MET A 63 1.06 7.44 4.66
N ALA A 64 1.97 8.39 4.43
CA ALA A 64 3.39 8.08 4.35
C ALA A 64 3.95 7.53 5.67
N ASP A 65 3.51 8.07 6.81
CA ASP A 65 3.94 7.63 8.14
C ASP A 65 3.34 6.25 8.46
N VAL A 66 2.04 6.10 8.24
CA VAL A 66 1.31 4.83 8.44
C VAL A 66 1.94 3.69 7.64
N VAL A 67 2.26 3.94 6.36
CA VAL A 67 2.91 2.92 5.51
C VAL A 67 4.30 2.55 6.07
N CYS A 68 5.08 3.52 6.54
CA CYS A 68 6.40 3.23 7.09
C CYS A 68 6.33 2.32 8.32
N ASP A 69 5.42 2.63 9.24
CA ASP A 69 5.23 1.85 10.46
C ASP A 69 4.73 0.45 10.14
N ARG A 70 3.82 0.33 9.16
CA ARG A 70 3.27 -0.96 8.76
C ARG A 70 4.29 -1.82 8.01
N VAL A 71 5.13 -1.24 7.16
CA VAL A 71 6.22 -1.96 6.48
C VAL A 71 7.20 -2.54 7.51
N LYS A 72 7.61 -1.74 8.50
CA LYS A 72 8.51 -2.22 9.56
C LYS A 72 7.91 -3.38 10.34
N ALA A 73 6.65 -3.24 10.76
CA ALA A 73 5.94 -4.31 11.47
C ALA A 73 5.83 -5.60 10.65
N GLU A 74 5.57 -5.52 9.34
CA GLU A 74 5.52 -6.70 8.47
C GLU A 74 6.90 -7.34 8.25
N LEU A 75 7.97 -6.55 8.12
CA LEU A 75 9.34 -7.06 7.98
C LEU A 75 9.84 -7.74 9.26
N GLU A 76 9.52 -7.17 10.43
CA GLU A 76 9.80 -7.79 11.73
C GLU A 76 9.04 -9.11 11.88
N ALA A 77 7.74 -9.13 11.53
CA ALA A 77 6.93 -10.35 11.56
C ALA A 77 7.38 -11.41 10.54
N ALA A 78 8.04 -11.02 9.45
CA ALA A 78 8.65 -11.91 8.47
C ALA A 78 10.04 -12.45 8.90
N GLY A 79 10.60 -11.97 10.02
CA GLY A 79 11.92 -12.39 10.51
C GLY A 79 13.08 -11.89 9.64
N GLN A 80 12.89 -10.78 8.92
CA GLN A 80 13.89 -10.19 8.02
C GLN A 80 14.58 -8.94 8.61
N ALA A 81 14.52 -8.76 9.93
CA ALA A 81 15.15 -7.66 10.66
C ALA A 81 16.48 -8.10 11.30
#